data_AF-A0A521E522-F1
#
_entry.id   AF-A0A521E522-F1
#
_cell.length_a   1.000
_cell.length_b   1.000
_cell.length_c   1.000
_cell.angle_alpha   90.00
_cell.angle_beta   90.00
_cell.angle_gamma   90.00
#
_symmetry.space_group_name_H-M   'P 1'
#
loop_
_entity.id
_entity.type
_entity.pdbx_description
1 polymer ?
#
loop_
_entity_poly.entity_id
_entity_poly.type
_entity_poly.pdbx_seq_one_letter_code
_entity_poly.pdbx_strand_id
1 'polypeptide(L)'
;MSDADASDRDADAGRGGDAETADVDSSASAGRLDSETRQGPPYTESQVIMSTVKVVAPFAFTYGLFVTFHGGGSPGGGFQGGAITAAVVFMIAFAFGIESTRQWLANTVVVALAVGGTLVFAGLGLVPVARGGAFLQYDLLPLPYLDPVKYGMEAVEIVGIAPIVSGVLVGLFFVLARGFNGEGSGPPIGERGYLGSTSEDAEPAADGTDETDETDDPNSGSAGQPATDGGAR
;
A
#
# COMPACT_ATOMS: atom_id res chain seq x y z
N MET A 1 -3.67 -87.79 64.31
CA MET A 1 -3.32 -86.39 63.98
C MET A 1 -4.44 -85.86 63.14
N SER A 2 -5.10 -84.81 63.62
CA SER A 2 -6.27 -84.17 63.02
C SER A 2 -5.85 -83.06 62.06
N ASP A 3 -6.81 -82.67 61.23
CA ASP A 3 -6.93 -81.39 60.50
C ASP A 3 -6.10 -81.28 59.22
N ALA A 4 -6.53 -80.64 58.12
CA ALA A 4 -7.78 -80.09 57.60
C ALA A 4 -7.42 -79.49 56.20
N ASP A 5 -8.39 -78.86 55.54
CA ASP A 5 -8.33 -78.01 54.31
C ASP A 5 -8.35 -78.72 52.94
N ALA A 6 -9.43 -78.62 52.12
CA ALA A 6 -10.01 -77.44 51.40
C ALA A 6 -9.13 -77.04 50.20
N SER A 7 -9.59 -76.69 49.00
CA SER A 7 -10.91 -76.41 48.40
C SER A 7 -10.72 -76.25 46.87
N ASP A 8 -11.76 -76.57 46.09
CA ASP A 8 -12.27 -75.97 44.82
C ASP A 8 -11.28 -75.42 43.75
N ARG A 9 -11.29 -75.92 42.48
CA ARG A 9 -12.19 -75.59 41.33
C ARG A 9 -12.01 -74.13 40.85
N ASP A 10 -11.82 -73.75 39.58
CA ASP A 10 -12.42 -74.11 38.28
C ASP A 10 -11.51 -73.52 37.16
N ALA A 11 -11.20 -74.24 36.07
CA ALA A 11 -11.88 -74.29 34.76
C ALA A 11 -11.17 -73.46 33.66
N ASP A 12 -10.63 -74.20 32.69
CA ASP A 12 -9.95 -73.78 31.46
C ASP A 12 -10.72 -74.33 30.24
N ALA A 13 -10.46 -73.70 29.09
CA ALA A 13 -10.57 -74.21 27.72
C ALA A 13 -11.89 -74.02 26.94
N GLY A 14 -11.82 -73.09 25.99
CA GLY A 14 -12.55 -73.11 24.71
C GLY A 14 -11.55 -72.97 23.56
N ARG A 15 -11.63 -73.85 22.56
CA ARG A 15 -10.55 -74.32 21.67
C ARG A 15 -10.85 -74.03 20.18
N GLY A 16 -9.79 -73.82 19.38
CA GLY A 16 -9.74 -73.89 17.89
C GLY A 16 -9.23 -72.57 17.27
N GLY A 17 -8.09 -72.44 16.55
CA GLY A 17 -7.38 -73.30 15.58
C GLY A 17 -7.92 -73.01 14.17
N ASP A 18 -7.21 -72.62 13.10
CA ASP A 18 -5.77 -72.50 12.77
C ASP A 18 -5.58 -71.58 11.52
N ALA A 19 -4.35 -71.06 11.35
CA ALA A 19 -3.60 -70.77 10.11
C ALA A 19 -4.05 -69.73 9.04
N GLU A 20 -3.32 -68.60 9.05
CA GLU A 20 -2.46 -68.06 7.97
C GLU A 20 -2.97 -67.95 6.52
N THR A 21 -3.13 -66.70 6.04
CA THR A 21 -2.78 -66.27 4.67
C THR A 21 -2.37 -64.80 4.71
N ALA A 22 -1.13 -64.52 4.33
CA ALA A 22 -0.62 -63.19 4.08
C ALA A 22 -0.91 -62.80 2.63
N ASP A 23 -1.59 -61.67 2.42
CA ASP A 23 -1.59 -60.97 1.14
C ASP A 23 -1.46 -59.47 1.41
N VAL A 24 -0.27 -58.96 1.07
CA VAL A 24 0.04 -57.54 0.96
C VAL A 24 -0.33 -57.14 -0.47
N ASP A 25 -1.34 -56.30 -0.63
CA ASP A 25 -1.43 -55.47 -1.83
C ASP A 25 -1.62 -54.00 -1.43
N SER A 26 -0.66 -53.22 -1.92
CA SER A 26 -0.46 -51.81 -1.72
C SER A 26 -0.74 -51.09 -3.04
N SER A 27 -1.95 -50.55 -3.19
CA SER A 27 -2.32 -49.51 -4.16
C SER A 27 -3.76 -49.10 -3.86
N ALA A 28 -4.25 -47.86 -3.97
CA ALA A 28 -3.70 -46.56 -4.23
C ALA A 28 -4.77 -45.54 -3.82
N SER A 29 -4.33 -44.42 -3.25
CA SER A 29 -4.86 -43.08 -3.52
C SER A 29 -6.38 -42.90 -3.72
N ALA A 30 -7.09 -42.54 -2.65
CA ALA A 30 -8.17 -41.56 -2.74
C ALA A 30 -8.13 -40.62 -1.52
N GLY A 31 -6.93 -40.08 -1.28
CA GLY A 31 -6.74 -38.94 -0.38
C GLY A 31 -7.46 -37.75 -0.99
N ARG A 32 -8.56 -37.36 -0.35
CA ARG A 32 -9.25 -36.09 -0.56
C ARG A 32 -8.22 -34.96 -0.53
N LEU A 33 -7.94 -34.38 -1.69
CA LEU A 33 -7.06 -33.22 -1.86
C LEU A 33 -7.80 -31.98 -1.39
N ASP A 34 -8.01 -31.86 -0.07
CA ASP A 34 -8.28 -30.58 0.57
C ASP A 34 -6.92 -29.89 0.77
N SER A 35 -6.32 -29.47 -0.33
CA SER A 35 -5.12 -28.65 -0.35
C SER A 35 -5.31 -27.42 -1.21
N GLU A 36 -6.44 -26.73 -1.01
CA GLU A 36 -6.37 -25.27 -1.00
C GLU A 36 -5.49 -24.88 0.18
N THR A 37 -4.19 -24.89 -0.06
CA THR A 37 -3.23 -24.17 0.75
C THR A 37 -3.73 -22.73 0.75
N ARG A 38 -4.47 -22.36 1.79
CA ARG A 38 -4.71 -20.97 2.17
C ARG A 38 -3.32 -20.38 2.26
N GLN A 39 -2.87 -19.77 1.16
CA GLN A 39 -1.67 -18.96 1.13
C GLN A 39 -1.89 -18.02 2.30
N GLY A 40 -1.08 -18.20 3.36
CA GLY A 40 -1.15 -17.34 4.53
C GLY A 40 -1.08 -15.89 4.04
N PRO A 41 -1.67 -14.94 4.78
CA PRO A 41 -1.61 -13.54 4.39
C PRO A 41 -0.18 -13.21 3.93
N PRO A 42 0.02 -12.58 2.77
CA PRO A 42 1.34 -12.45 2.12
C PRO A 42 2.40 -11.66 2.92
N TYR A 43 2.09 -11.31 4.17
CA TYR A 43 2.94 -10.64 5.13
C TYR A 43 2.88 -11.39 6.47
N THR A 44 3.73 -12.39 6.65
CA THR A 44 4.12 -12.77 8.02
C THR A 44 5.09 -11.71 8.50
N GLU A 45 4.67 -10.87 9.43
CA GLU A 45 5.54 -9.88 10.07
C GLU A 45 6.76 -10.59 10.69
N SER A 46 7.91 -10.48 10.01
CA SER A 46 9.15 -11.06 10.53
C SER A 46 9.67 -10.19 11.65
N GLN A 47 9.58 -10.71 12.89
CA GLN A 47 10.09 -10.04 14.08
C GLN A 47 11.57 -9.68 13.96
N VAL A 48 12.35 -10.53 13.28
CA VAL A 48 13.77 -10.27 13.02
C VAL A 48 13.95 -9.08 12.09
N ILE A 49 13.18 -8.99 10.99
CA ILE A 49 13.25 -7.87 10.04
C ILE A 49 12.81 -6.57 10.71
N MET A 50 11.66 -6.57 11.39
CA MET A 50 11.15 -5.38 12.09
C MET A 50 12.13 -4.85 13.14
N SER A 51 12.68 -5.74 13.98
CA SER A 51 13.66 -5.36 14.99
C SER A 51 14.94 -4.82 14.36
N THR A 52 15.42 -5.45 13.29
CA THR A 52 16.63 -4.99 12.58
C THR A 52 16.42 -3.62 11.96
N VAL A 53 15.31 -3.39 11.26
CA VAL A 53 15.03 -2.09 10.63
C VAL A 53 14.87 -0.99 11.67
N LYS A 54 14.24 -1.26 12.82
CA LYS A 54 14.15 -0.30 13.94
C LYS A 54 15.51 0.19 14.42
N VAL A 55 16.51 -0.69 14.43
CA VAL A 55 17.87 -0.34 14.86
C VAL A 55 18.65 0.30 13.72
N VAL A 56 18.61 -0.26 12.51
CA VAL A 56 19.47 0.15 11.39
C VAL A 56 18.99 1.43 10.70
N ALA A 57 17.68 1.63 10.55
CA ALA A 57 17.11 2.79 9.86
C ALA A 57 17.63 4.15 10.37
N PRO A 58 17.69 4.46 11.68
CA PRO A 58 18.22 5.75 12.14
C PRO A 58 19.70 5.95 11.79
N PHE A 59 20.53 4.90 11.83
CA PHE A 59 21.95 5.01 11.43
C PHE A 59 22.08 5.20 9.93
N ALA A 60 21.33 4.43 9.12
CA ALA A 60 21.32 4.57 7.67
C ALA A 60 20.82 5.95 7.23
N PHE A 61 19.79 6.49 7.90
CA PHE A 61 19.28 7.84 7.66
C PHE A 61 20.33 8.91 8.00
N THR A 62 20.95 8.79 9.17
CA THR A 62 22.03 9.70 9.59
C THR A 62 23.21 9.65 8.63
N TYR A 63 23.56 8.46 8.14
CA TYR A 63 24.59 8.29 7.11
C TYR A 63 24.18 8.95 5.78
N GLY A 64 22.93 8.80 5.35
CA GLY A 64 22.40 9.50 4.17
C GLY A 64 22.49 11.02 4.30
N LEU A 65 22.18 11.56 5.48
CA LEU A 65 22.37 12.99 5.78
C LEU A 65 23.85 13.39 5.77
N PHE A 66 24.73 12.58 6.36
CA PHE A 66 26.17 12.81 6.34
C PHE A 66 26.71 12.90 4.91
N VAL A 67 26.35 11.94 4.04
CA VAL A 67 26.74 11.92 2.62
C VAL A 67 26.17 13.14 1.87
N THR A 68 24.94 13.55 2.21
CA THR A 68 24.31 14.76 1.64
C THR A 68 25.11 16.01 1.99
N PHE A 69 25.53 16.17 3.24
CA PHE A 69 26.24 17.37 3.70
C PHE A 69 27.73 17.43 3.33
N HIS A 70 28.35 16.30 2.95
CA HIS A 70 29.79 16.23 2.67
C HIS A 70 30.12 16.01 1.17
N GLY A 71 29.19 16.28 0.26
CA GLY A 71 29.39 16.14 -1.19
C GLY A 71 30.45 17.06 -1.78
N GLY A 72 30.55 18.31 -1.29
CA GLY A 72 31.46 19.30 -1.85
C GLY A 72 32.96 18.98 -1.71
N GLY A 73 33.33 18.06 -0.80
CA GLY A 73 34.73 17.71 -0.53
C GLY A 73 35.05 16.21 -0.59
N SER A 74 34.08 15.36 -0.94
CA SER A 74 34.25 13.91 -0.97
C SER A 74 33.38 13.26 -2.05
N PRO A 75 33.67 12.04 -2.52
CA PRO A 75 32.73 11.30 -3.36
C PRO A 75 31.40 11.14 -2.63
N GLY A 76 30.33 11.75 -3.15
CA GLY A 76 29.09 11.90 -2.38
C GLY A 76 28.13 12.94 -2.95
N GLY A 77 27.36 13.56 -2.06
CA GLY A 77 26.51 14.71 -2.33
C GLY A 77 25.02 14.42 -2.31
N GLY A 78 24.25 15.43 -2.72
CA GLY A 78 22.80 15.43 -2.60
C GLY A 78 22.12 14.27 -3.32
N PHE A 79 22.64 13.85 -4.47
CA PHE A 79 22.07 12.70 -5.20
C PHE A 79 22.19 11.40 -4.41
N GLN A 80 23.41 11.05 -3.98
CA GLN A 80 23.65 9.78 -3.28
C GLN A 80 23.00 9.78 -1.90
N GLY A 81 23.12 10.88 -1.16
CA GLY A 81 22.49 11.01 0.16
C GLY A 81 20.95 11.01 0.08
N GLY A 82 20.37 11.63 -0.95
CA GLY A 82 18.95 11.55 -1.26
C GLY A 82 18.49 10.13 -1.60
N ALA A 83 19.31 9.36 -2.33
CA ALA A 83 19.02 7.95 -2.64
C ALA A 83 19.08 7.05 -1.40
N ILE A 84 20.07 7.24 -0.52
CA ILE A 84 20.16 6.52 0.76
C ILE A 84 18.95 6.84 1.63
N THR A 85 18.54 8.11 1.68
CA THR A 85 17.35 8.53 2.43
C THR A 85 16.07 7.87 1.90
N ALA A 86 15.90 7.76 0.58
CA ALA A 86 14.79 6.99 -0.02
C ALA A 86 14.87 5.50 0.33
N ALA A 87 16.06 4.90 0.30
CA ALA A 87 16.26 3.51 0.68
C ALA A 87 15.87 3.23 2.14
N VAL A 88 16.06 4.19 3.05
CA VAL A 88 15.55 4.08 4.43
C VAL A 88 14.02 4.00 4.45
N VAL A 89 13.33 4.82 3.65
CA VAL A 89 11.87 4.73 3.51
C VAL A 89 11.46 3.37 2.96
N PHE A 90 12.20 2.81 2.00
CA PHE A 90 11.92 1.47 1.47
C PHE A 90 12.09 0.39 2.53
N MET A 91 13.16 0.46 3.35
CA MET A 91 13.35 -0.47 4.47
C MET A 91 12.16 -0.44 5.44
N ILE A 92 11.68 0.75 5.79
CA ILE A 92 10.50 0.92 6.65
C ILE A 92 9.26 0.33 5.97
N ALA A 93 9.04 0.61 4.68
CA ALA A 93 7.90 0.10 3.92
C ALA A 93 7.88 -1.44 3.83
N PHE A 94 9.03 -2.08 3.65
CA PHE A 94 9.12 -3.54 3.62
C PHE A 94 8.99 -4.17 5.01
N ALA A 95 9.44 -3.48 6.07
CA ALA A 95 9.37 -4.01 7.44
C ALA A 95 7.99 -3.83 8.09
N PHE A 96 7.31 -2.70 7.85
CA PHE A 96 6.08 -2.31 8.54
C PHE A 96 4.85 -2.22 7.61
N GLY A 97 5.03 -2.55 6.33
CA GLY A 97 3.98 -2.51 5.33
C GLY A 97 3.98 -1.20 4.52
N ILE A 98 3.76 -1.34 3.22
CA ILE A 98 3.82 -0.25 2.25
C ILE A 98 2.68 0.74 2.48
N GLU A 99 1.46 0.25 2.70
CA GLU A 99 0.28 1.10 2.91
C GLU A 99 0.40 1.92 4.21
N SER A 100 0.81 1.28 5.30
CA SER A 100 1.08 1.95 6.58
C SER A 100 2.14 3.04 6.44
N THR A 101 3.23 2.74 5.72
CA THR A 101 4.32 3.70 5.50
C THR A 101 3.89 4.86 4.60
N ARG A 102 3.06 4.60 3.59
CA ARG A 102 2.47 5.63 2.71
C ARG A 102 1.51 6.55 3.46
N GLN A 103 0.73 6.01 4.40
CA GLN A 103 -0.16 6.82 5.24
C GLN A 103 0.63 7.67 6.23
N TRP A 104 1.69 7.10 6.82
CA TRP A 104 2.62 7.84 7.68
C TRP A 104 3.35 8.95 6.91
N LEU A 105 3.88 8.63 5.73
CA LEU A 105 4.55 9.55 4.83
C LEU A 105 3.53 10.20 3.89
N ALA A 106 2.72 11.12 4.43
CA ALA A 106 1.67 11.81 3.71
C ALA A 106 2.11 12.18 2.28
N ASN A 107 1.27 11.88 1.28
CA ASN A 107 1.59 12.10 -0.14
C ASN A 107 2.08 13.53 -0.43
N THR A 108 1.53 14.50 0.30
CA THR A 108 1.93 15.91 0.24
C THR A 108 3.42 16.11 0.53
N VAL A 109 4.02 15.35 1.46
CA VAL A 109 5.45 15.44 1.79
C VAL A 109 6.29 14.97 0.61
N VAL A 110 5.96 13.84 0.00
CA VAL A 110 6.70 13.28 -1.14
C VAL A 110 6.66 14.25 -2.32
N VAL A 111 5.49 14.79 -2.62
CA VAL A 111 5.31 15.80 -3.68
C VAL A 111 6.03 17.10 -3.31
N ALA A 112 5.95 17.57 -2.07
CA ALA A 112 6.63 18.78 -1.61
C ALA A 112 8.16 18.65 -1.69
N LEU A 113 8.73 17.48 -1.42
CA LEU A 113 10.16 17.24 -1.58
C LEU A 113 10.57 17.34 -3.07
N ALA A 114 9.85 16.66 -3.96
CA ALA A 114 10.15 16.66 -5.39
C ALA A 114 9.97 18.04 -6.03
N VAL A 115 8.79 18.65 -5.85
CA VAL A 115 8.46 19.96 -6.43
C VAL A 115 9.24 21.07 -5.72
N GLY A 116 9.28 21.06 -4.39
CA GLY A 116 9.99 22.05 -3.60
C GLY A 116 11.48 22.05 -3.89
N GLY A 117 12.12 20.88 -3.96
CA GLY A 117 13.52 20.77 -4.35
C GLY A 117 13.77 21.28 -5.78
N THR A 118 12.86 20.98 -6.72
CA THR A 118 12.95 21.48 -8.11
C THR A 118 12.84 23.00 -8.17
N LEU A 119 11.91 23.60 -7.41
CA LEU A 119 11.75 25.05 -7.31
C LEU A 119 12.98 25.71 -6.68
N VAL A 120 13.55 25.13 -5.63
CA VAL A 120 14.78 25.63 -5.00
C VAL A 120 15.95 25.53 -5.97
N PHE A 121 16.13 24.40 -6.66
CA PHE A 121 17.18 24.21 -7.67
C PHE A 121 17.07 25.26 -8.79
N ALA A 122 15.87 25.44 -9.34
CA ALA A 122 15.61 26.44 -10.37
C ALA A 122 15.87 27.85 -9.85
N GLY A 123 15.41 28.18 -8.63
CA GLY A 123 15.65 29.48 -7.99
C GLY A 123 17.14 29.77 -7.82
N LEU A 124 17.90 28.83 -7.25
CA LEU A 124 19.35 28.98 -7.06
C LEU A 124 20.09 29.19 -8.38
N GLY A 125 19.71 28.47 -9.43
CA GLY A 125 20.33 28.62 -10.75
C GLY A 125 19.90 29.88 -11.52
N LEU A 126 18.70 30.40 -11.28
CA LEU A 126 18.18 31.62 -11.94
C LEU A 126 18.67 32.91 -11.26
N VAL A 127 19.07 32.87 -9.99
CA VAL A 127 19.59 34.06 -9.27
C VAL A 127 20.81 34.68 -9.98
N PRO A 128 21.84 33.91 -10.40
CA PRO A 128 22.94 34.45 -11.22
C PRO A 128 22.50 35.00 -12.57
N VAL A 129 21.52 34.37 -13.22
CA VAL A 129 20.96 34.83 -14.52
C VAL A 129 20.30 36.20 -14.37
N ALA A 130 19.54 36.40 -13.29
CA ALA A 130 18.94 37.71 -12.98
C ALA A 130 19.98 38.81 -12.72
N ARG A 131 21.24 38.44 -12.46
CA ARG A 131 22.38 39.36 -12.33
C ARG A 131 23.23 39.49 -13.60
N GLY A 132 22.80 38.91 -14.71
CA GLY A 132 23.51 38.97 -16.00
C GLY A 132 24.58 37.89 -16.19
N GLY A 133 24.61 36.86 -15.34
CA GLY A 133 25.49 35.70 -15.48
C GLY A 133 24.83 34.49 -16.16
N ALA A 134 25.55 33.37 -16.17
CA ALA A 134 25.06 32.07 -16.61
C ALA A 134 24.26 31.35 -15.51
N PHE A 135 23.44 30.36 -15.90
CA PHE A 135 22.73 29.49 -14.95
C PHE A 135 23.72 28.77 -14.03
N LEU A 136 23.45 28.75 -12.71
CA LEU A 136 24.33 28.18 -11.67
C LEU A 136 25.74 28.81 -11.61
N GLN A 137 25.91 30.04 -12.10
CA GLN A 137 27.15 30.80 -11.92
C GLN A 137 27.26 31.29 -10.46
N TYR A 138 27.80 30.44 -9.59
CA TYR A 138 27.80 30.62 -8.13
C TYR A 138 28.58 31.85 -7.64
N ASP A 139 29.57 32.33 -8.39
CA ASP A 139 30.32 33.56 -8.08
C ASP A 139 29.44 34.82 -8.02
N LEU A 140 28.24 34.78 -8.62
CA LEU A 140 27.28 35.87 -8.62
C LEU A 140 26.16 35.70 -7.56
N LEU A 141 26.26 34.69 -6.69
CA LEU A 141 25.33 34.54 -5.57
C LEU A 141 25.61 35.61 -4.50
N PRO A 142 24.57 36.23 -3.89
CA PRO A 142 24.73 37.35 -2.96
C PRO A 142 25.09 36.82 -1.55
N LEU A 143 26.27 36.23 -1.42
CA LEU A 143 26.78 35.64 -0.18
C LEU A 143 27.97 36.47 0.34
N PRO A 144 27.74 37.64 0.99
CA PRO A 144 28.80 38.61 1.31
C PRO A 144 29.83 38.15 2.34
N TYR A 145 29.54 37.10 3.12
CA TYR A 145 30.39 36.63 4.22
C TYR A 145 30.89 35.19 4.04
N LEU A 146 30.59 34.58 2.90
CA LEU A 146 30.83 33.17 2.61
C LEU A 146 31.42 33.02 1.21
N ASP A 147 32.19 31.95 0.96
CA ASP A 147 32.65 31.60 -0.39
C ASP A 147 31.43 31.24 -1.26
N PRO A 148 31.02 32.11 -2.22
CA PRO A 148 29.76 31.92 -2.94
C PRO A 148 29.74 30.62 -3.75
N VAL A 149 30.90 30.17 -4.22
CA VAL A 149 31.04 28.96 -5.02
C VAL A 149 30.86 27.73 -4.16
N LYS A 150 31.60 27.63 -3.04
CA LYS A 150 31.50 26.50 -2.12
C LYS A 150 30.07 26.34 -1.59
N TYR A 151 29.53 27.40 -0.99
CA TYR A 151 28.23 27.33 -0.33
C TYR A 151 27.08 27.31 -1.33
N GLY A 152 27.26 27.88 -2.53
CA GLY A 152 26.31 27.76 -3.64
C GLY A 152 26.16 26.32 -4.12
N MET A 153 27.28 25.61 -4.30
CA MET A 153 27.26 24.18 -4.64
C MET A 153 26.62 23.34 -3.54
N GLU A 154 27.03 23.53 -2.28
CA GLU A 154 26.45 22.82 -1.13
C GLU A 154 24.94 23.06 -1.02
N ALA A 155 24.47 24.31 -1.19
CA ALA A 155 23.06 24.64 -1.14
C ALA A 155 22.24 23.95 -2.24
N VAL A 156 22.77 23.92 -3.47
CA VAL A 156 22.13 23.24 -4.60
C VAL A 156 22.00 21.74 -4.34
N GLU A 157 23.04 21.11 -3.82
CA GLU A 157 23.01 19.68 -3.51
C GLU A 157 22.06 19.35 -2.36
N ILE A 158 22.16 20.08 -1.24
CA ILE A 158 21.45 19.78 0.00
C ILE A 158 19.96 20.13 -0.10
N VAL A 159 19.64 21.32 -0.60
CA VAL A 159 18.27 21.86 -0.57
C VAL A 159 17.56 21.71 -1.91
N GLY A 160 18.31 21.54 -3.00
CA GLY A 160 17.76 21.27 -4.33
C GLY A 160 17.72 19.77 -4.62
N ILE A 161 18.89 19.18 -4.88
CA ILE A 161 19.00 17.83 -5.48
C ILE A 161 18.58 16.72 -4.51
N ALA A 162 19.03 16.74 -3.24
CA ALA A 162 18.69 15.69 -2.28
C ALA A 162 17.18 15.48 -2.08
N PRO A 163 16.35 16.53 -1.85
CA PRO A 163 14.91 16.37 -1.73
C PRO A 163 14.26 15.95 -3.06
N ILE A 164 14.75 16.40 -4.23
CA ILE A 164 14.26 15.91 -5.53
C ILE A 164 14.45 14.39 -5.61
N VAL A 165 15.67 13.92 -5.38
CA VAL A 165 16.01 12.51 -5.53
C VAL A 165 15.22 11.66 -4.54
N SER A 166 15.18 12.05 -3.27
CA SER A 166 14.39 11.34 -2.26
C SER A 166 12.90 11.32 -2.60
N GLY A 167 12.31 12.47 -2.94
CA GLY A 167 10.90 12.59 -3.28
C GLY A 167 10.52 11.78 -4.51
N VAL A 168 11.32 11.84 -5.58
CA VAL A 168 11.07 11.09 -6.81
C VAL A 168 11.19 9.58 -6.59
N LEU A 169 12.24 9.12 -5.89
CA LEU A 169 12.42 7.68 -5.65
C LEU A 169 11.32 7.12 -4.75
N VAL A 170 10.95 7.84 -3.69
CA VAL A 170 9.84 7.44 -2.81
C VAL A 170 8.50 7.48 -3.54
N GLY A 171 8.26 8.52 -4.33
CA GLY A 171 7.05 8.64 -5.15
C GLY A 171 6.93 7.51 -6.15
N LEU A 172 8.00 7.22 -6.89
CA LEU A 172 8.04 6.12 -7.85
C LEU A 172 7.83 4.77 -7.15
N PHE A 173 8.46 4.55 -6.00
CA PHE A 173 8.25 3.34 -5.21
C PHE A 173 6.76 3.13 -4.87
N PHE A 174 6.07 4.17 -4.39
CA PHE A 174 4.64 4.05 -4.07
C PHE A 174 3.75 3.91 -5.31
N VAL A 175 4.10 4.54 -6.43
CA VAL A 175 3.39 4.35 -7.70
C VAL A 175 3.51 2.90 -8.18
N LEU A 176 4.72 2.35 -8.16
CA LEU A 176 4.97 0.97 -8.55
C LEU A 176 4.29 -0.03 -7.62
N ALA A 177 4.34 0.22 -6.31
CA ALA A 177 3.74 -0.66 -5.31
C ALA A 177 2.20 -0.72 -5.39
N ARG A 178 1.53 0.30 -5.97
CA ARG A 178 0.08 0.29 -6.20
C ARG A 178 -0.34 -0.65 -7.35
N GLY A 179 0.58 -0.98 -8.27
CA GLY A 179 0.27 -1.75 -9.48
C GLY A 179 -0.58 -0.96 -10.51
N PHE A 180 -0.54 -1.37 -11.78
CA PHE A 180 -1.22 -0.70 -12.89
C PHE A 180 -2.71 -1.06 -13.04
N ASN A 181 -3.35 -1.64 -12.01
CA ASN A 181 -4.71 -2.22 -12.12
C ASN A 181 -5.84 -1.16 -12.06
N GLY A 182 -5.56 0.10 -12.39
CA GLY A 182 -6.45 1.25 -12.20
C GLY A 182 -7.31 1.65 -13.40
N GLU A 183 -7.24 0.94 -14.53
CA GLU A 183 -8.03 1.27 -15.73
C GLU A 183 -8.70 -0.01 -16.27
N GLY A 184 -9.94 -0.29 -15.85
CA GLY A 184 -10.79 -1.27 -16.56
C GLY A 184 -11.76 -2.13 -15.75
N SER A 185 -11.80 -2.06 -14.42
CA SER A 185 -12.82 -2.81 -13.67
C SER A 185 -14.06 -1.94 -13.45
N GLY A 186 -15.00 -2.02 -14.40
CA GLY A 186 -16.37 -1.58 -14.17
C GLY A 186 -16.96 -2.28 -12.92
N PRO A 187 -18.06 -1.75 -12.35
CA PRO A 187 -18.66 -2.32 -11.15
C PRO A 187 -18.90 -3.82 -11.33
N PRO A 188 -18.59 -4.67 -10.32
CA PRO A 188 -18.73 -6.10 -10.44
C PRO A 188 -20.18 -6.45 -10.84
N ILE A 189 -20.33 -7.04 -12.03
CA ILE A 189 -21.59 -7.61 -12.48
C ILE A 189 -21.78 -8.89 -11.67
N GLY A 190 -22.47 -8.77 -10.54
CA GLY A 190 -22.75 -9.92 -9.68
C GLY A 190 -23.65 -9.67 -8.48
N GLU A 191 -23.76 -8.43 -8.00
CA GLU A 191 -24.47 -8.17 -6.74
C GLU A 191 -25.69 -7.26 -6.91
N ARG A 192 -26.61 -7.70 -7.79
CA ARG A 192 -27.99 -7.22 -7.80
C ARG A 192 -28.93 -8.38 -7.58
N GLY A 193 -29.23 -8.64 -6.32
CA GLY A 193 -30.30 -9.57 -5.96
C GLY A 193 -30.15 -10.10 -4.56
N TYR A 194 -30.43 -9.28 -3.55
CA TYR A 194 -31.04 -9.70 -2.29
C TYR A 194 -31.33 -8.43 -1.46
N LEU A 195 -32.40 -7.73 -1.82
CA LEU A 195 -33.15 -6.94 -0.85
C LEU A 195 -34.50 -7.62 -0.72
N GLY A 196 -34.62 -8.38 0.37
CA GLY A 196 -35.87 -8.97 0.81
C GLY A 196 -36.86 -7.86 1.16
N SER A 197 -38.03 -7.93 0.55
CA SER A 197 -39.22 -7.20 0.97
C SER A 197 -39.65 -7.72 2.33
N THR A 198 -39.44 -6.92 3.38
CA THR A 198 -40.17 -7.10 4.64
C THR A 198 -41.36 -6.15 4.62
N SER A 199 -42.50 -6.71 5.01
CA SER A 199 -43.87 -6.23 4.95
C SER A 199 -44.18 -5.04 5.87
N GLU A 200 -44.83 -4.03 5.31
CA GLU A 200 -45.71 -2.99 5.90
C GLU A 200 -46.27 -2.30 4.63
N ASP A 201 -47.56 -2.33 4.28
CA ASP A 201 -48.70 -1.80 5.03
C ASP A 201 -50.03 -2.45 4.59
N ALA A 202 -50.93 -2.52 5.56
CA ALA A 202 -52.31 -3.01 5.45
C ALA A 202 -53.22 -2.07 4.63
N GLU A 203 -54.21 -2.65 3.95
CA GLU A 203 -55.30 -1.90 3.32
C GLU A 203 -56.11 -1.07 4.34
N PRO A 204 -56.60 0.14 3.98
CA PRO A 204 -57.36 0.98 4.88
C PRO A 204 -58.85 0.61 4.87
N ALA A 205 -59.44 0.48 6.05
CA ALA A 205 -60.89 0.45 6.25
C ALA A 205 -61.43 1.88 6.40
N ALA A 206 -62.59 2.11 5.80
CA ALA A 206 -63.31 3.37 5.69
C ALA A 206 -63.77 3.98 7.04
N ASP A 207 -63.74 5.32 7.14
CA ASP A 207 -64.83 6.14 7.70
C ASP A 207 -64.66 7.60 7.24
N GLY A 208 -65.77 8.30 7.06
CA GLY A 208 -65.87 9.52 6.24
C GLY A 208 -65.75 10.88 6.96
N THR A 209 -66.16 11.91 6.21
CA THR A 209 -66.28 13.35 6.53
C THR A 209 -64.93 14.08 6.59
N ASP A 210 -64.72 15.27 6.04
CA ASP A 210 -65.59 16.28 5.46
C ASP A 210 -64.74 17.24 4.58
N GLU A 211 -65.42 18.00 3.74
CA GLU A 211 -65.04 19.32 3.21
C GLU A 211 -63.85 19.48 2.21
N THR A 212 -64.25 19.66 0.93
CA THR A 212 -63.98 20.81 0.01
C THR A 212 -62.57 21.38 -0.11
N ASP A 213 -62.07 21.91 -1.23
CA ASP A 213 -62.45 22.09 -2.65
C ASP A 213 -61.38 23.07 -3.15
N GLU A 214 -60.49 22.69 -4.07
CA GLU A 214 -59.90 23.61 -5.09
C GLU A 214 -59.02 22.83 -6.08
N THR A 215 -59.66 22.41 -7.18
CA THR A 215 -59.32 22.63 -8.61
C THR A 215 -58.12 23.58 -8.88
N ASP A 216 -57.28 23.50 -9.92
CA ASP A 216 -57.27 22.86 -11.24
C ASP A 216 -55.79 22.91 -11.73
N ASP A 217 -55.17 21.83 -12.18
CA ASP A 217 -55.11 21.28 -13.55
C ASP A 217 -53.93 21.83 -14.42
N PRO A 218 -53.18 20.96 -15.14
CA PRO A 218 -51.90 21.22 -15.77
C PRO A 218 -52.03 21.43 -17.28
N ASN A 219 -51.01 21.95 -17.97
CA ASN A 219 -50.90 21.65 -19.41
C ASN A 219 -49.52 21.88 -20.04
N SER A 220 -49.13 20.89 -20.86
CA SER A 220 -48.40 20.92 -22.15
C SER A 220 -47.11 21.76 -22.29
N GLY A 221 -46.01 21.28 -22.86
CA GLY A 221 -45.84 20.27 -23.91
C GLY A 221 -45.00 20.85 -25.06
N SER A 222 -44.28 19.97 -25.78
CA SER A 222 -43.52 20.20 -27.05
C SER A 222 -42.15 20.89 -26.93
N ALA A 223 -41.01 20.19 -27.06
CA ALA A 223 -40.42 19.55 -28.25
C ALA A 223 -39.93 20.54 -29.33
N GLY A 224 -38.65 20.43 -29.72
CA GLY A 224 -38.12 21.03 -30.96
C GLY A 224 -36.64 21.41 -30.95
N GLN A 225 -35.74 20.44 -31.18
CA GLN A 225 -34.44 20.67 -31.85
C GLN A 225 -34.66 20.44 -33.37
N PRO A 226 -33.88 21.07 -34.27
CA PRO A 226 -32.73 20.35 -34.81
C PRO A 226 -31.51 21.20 -35.24
N ALA A 227 -30.48 20.44 -35.62
CA ALA A 227 -29.09 20.76 -35.97
C ALA A 227 -28.84 21.52 -37.28
N THR A 228 -27.61 22.06 -37.41
CA THR A 228 -26.70 22.14 -38.59
C THR A 228 -25.38 22.78 -38.09
N ASP A 229 -24.18 22.67 -38.64
CA ASP A 229 -23.48 21.89 -39.68
C ASP A 229 -22.08 22.58 -39.82
N GLY A 230 -21.04 21.82 -40.22
CA GLY A 230 -19.84 22.25 -40.96
C GLY A 230 -18.86 23.24 -40.29
N GLY A 231 -17.54 23.09 -40.33
CA GLY A 231 -16.68 22.40 -41.29
C GLY A 231 -15.46 23.30 -41.59
N ALA A 232 -14.26 22.72 -41.45
CA ALA A 232 -12.96 23.09 -42.04
C ALA A 232 -12.53 24.57 -42.08
N ARG A 233 -11.35 24.86 -41.52
CA ARG A 233 -10.06 24.99 -42.24
C ARG A 233 -8.89 24.90 -41.25
#